data_AF-A0A662D849-F1
#
_entry.id   AF-A0A662D849-F1
#
_cell.length_a   1.000
_cell.length_b   1.000
_cell.length_c   1.000
_cell.angle_alpha   90.00
_cell.angle_beta   90.00
_cell.angle_gamma   90.00
#
_symmetry.space_group_name_H-M   'P 1'
#
loop_
_entity.id
_entity.type
_entity.pdbx_description
1 polymer ?
#
loop_
_entity_poly.entity_id
_entity_poly.type
_entity_poly.pdbx_seq_one_letter_code
_entity_poly.pdbx_strand_id
1 'polypeptide(L)'
;MRKNEGYIVVISLAIATVILLLLGVFLGSIIVERKNIQRSFHYSQALYVAEAGIEKTLCYLKQHLQDGGVWTDSMINGETVVDDPDEDGWRSFINSSLGSGSYSVELRPVSAYQIWVKSTGNVDDVSRSIQVFVEAQNLSPWNNSIYAGRGSAAGTVISGNARIHGSVHILGDELESDDVAISFTGTAGIWNNYEGMPAELATKIPPCPTTTFNGETVESLGAVVRVKRGKVALSGTGTVGQEDVPGNSFKETVDAVYITDGYGGNKGAANVYSDNGTGNTYDLGDLLEFPSLTDPYIDPDTGVEYPTYLEYLSDNSVHISINEISSKVDSFSYSDGTNSISWDPNTGVLNIEGIVFVDTDSLDIGEKDETIEYTGNGSIVVARISDSTVAGEIRVHGNLLAQGTYPAGGFPTNSLGLITGDLYLATGESQRLMTGVFFAENQIISEKQTEIAGTFVSNYFDLGSQVPRVYQVPELATNLPPGMVASSPVWDLVITQWNESTS
;
A
#
# COMPACT_ATOMS: atom_id res chain seq x y z
N MET A 1 -62.81 78.50 12.96
CA MET A 1 -61.78 77.80 12.15
C MET A 1 -60.35 78.02 12.66
N ARG A 2 -60.07 78.06 13.98
CA ARG A 2 -58.70 78.26 14.54
C ARG A 2 -58.30 77.28 15.66
N LYS A 3 -59.06 76.19 15.86
CA LYS A 3 -58.78 75.16 16.90
C LYS A 3 -58.21 73.83 16.35
N ASN A 4 -58.11 73.67 15.04
CA ASN A 4 -57.66 72.42 14.40
C ASN A 4 -56.19 72.46 13.94
N GLU A 5 -55.54 73.63 13.89
CA GLU A 5 -54.18 73.77 13.36
C GLU A 5 -53.10 73.26 14.35
N GLY A 6 -53.28 73.44 15.66
CA GLY A 6 -52.34 72.94 16.68
C GLY A 6 -52.33 71.41 16.82
N TYR A 7 -53.48 70.75 16.64
CA TYR A 7 -53.60 69.30 16.69
C TYR A 7 -52.94 68.62 15.48
N ILE A 8 -53.07 69.24 14.30
CA ILE A 8 -52.40 68.78 13.07
C ILE A 8 -50.88 68.85 13.21
N VAL A 9 -50.33 69.92 13.79
CA VAL A 9 -48.87 70.05 14.00
C VAL A 9 -48.35 69.01 14.98
N VAL A 10 -49.05 68.76 16.10
CA VAL A 10 -48.64 67.75 17.09
C VAL A 10 -48.71 66.34 16.52
N ILE A 11 -49.76 66.00 15.77
CA ILE A 11 -49.86 64.70 15.08
C ILE A 11 -48.78 64.57 14.00
N SER A 12 -48.52 65.62 13.23
CA SER A 12 -47.49 65.61 12.19
C SER A 12 -46.10 65.40 12.79
N LEU A 13 -45.83 66.02 13.94
CA LEU A 13 -44.58 65.84 14.67
C LEU A 13 -44.48 64.44 15.27
N ALA A 14 -45.57 63.90 15.82
CA ALA A 14 -45.61 62.53 16.34
C ALA A 14 -45.38 61.49 15.22
N ILE A 15 -46.04 61.67 14.07
CA ILE A 15 -45.85 60.82 12.88
C ILE A 15 -44.43 60.96 12.35
N ALA A 16 -43.88 62.17 12.23
CA ALA A 16 -42.51 62.38 11.79
C ALA A 16 -41.48 61.74 12.73
N THR A 17 -41.73 61.80 14.04
CA THR A 17 -40.86 61.16 15.04
C THR A 17 -40.91 59.63 14.96
N VAL A 18 -42.11 59.06 14.77
CA VAL A 18 -42.27 57.61 14.55
C VAL A 18 -41.58 57.17 13.25
N ILE A 19 -41.71 57.95 12.17
CA ILE A 19 -41.03 57.67 10.90
C ILE A 19 -39.50 57.72 11.06
N LEU A 20 -38.96 58.71 11.79
CA LEU A 20 -37.52 58.82 12.08
C LEU A 20 -37.00 57.63 12.91
N LEU A 21 -37.76 57.18 13.91
CA LEU A 21 -37.40 56.01 14.70
C LEU A 21 -37.41 54.74 13.85
N LEU A 22 -38.41 54.56 12.99
CA LEU A 22 -38.47 53.43 12.05
C LEU A 22 -37.32 53.45 11.03
N LEU A 23 -36.95 54.63 10.52
CA LEU A 23 -35.78 54.82 9.66
C LEU A 23 -34.47 54.45 10.38
N GLY A 24 -34.33 54.82 11.66
CA GLY A 24 -33.17 54.44 12.48
C GLY A 24 -33.06 52.93 12.68
N VAL A 25 -34.17 52.25 12.97
CA VAL A 25 -34.22 50.78 13.10
C VAL A 25 -33.89 50.09 11.78
N PHE A 26 -34.43 50.59 10.67
CA PHE A 26 -34.20 50.04 9.33
C PHE A 26 -32.75 50.22 8.84
N LEU A 27 -32.14 51.38 9.07
CA LEU A 27 -30.72 51.59 8.75
C LEU A 27 -29.81 50.74 9.65
N GLY A 28 -30.18 50.57 10.93
CA GLY A 28 -29.50 49.67 11.86
C GLY A 28 -29.55 48.22 11.39
N SER A 29 -30.71 47.72 10.93
CA SER A 29 -30.85 46.35 10.43
C SER A 29 -30.03 46.11 9.16
N ILE A 30 -29.98 47.07 8.23
CA ILE A 30 -29.16 46.95 7.00
C ILE A 30 -27.66 46.87 7.33
N ILE A 31 -27.17 47.64 8.29
CA ILE A 31 -25.76 47.61 8.71
C ILE A 31 -25.44 46.27 9.37
N VAL A 32 -26.33 45.75 10.22
CA VAL A 32 -26.18 44.44 10.87
C VAL A 32 -26.21 43.32 9.84
N GLU A 33 -27.15 43.34 8.88
CA GLU A 33 -27.21 42.34 7.80
C GLU A 33 -25.97 42.39 6.92
N ARG A 34 -25.47 43.58 6.54
CA ARG A 34 -24.22 43.70 5.79
C ARG A 34 -23.03 43.14 6.57
N LYS A 35 -22.93 43.44 7.87
CA LYS A 35 -21.87 42.87 8.73
C LYS A 35 -22.00 41.36 8.86
N ASN A 36 -23.21 40.83 8.97
CA ASN A 36 -23.44 39.38 9.05
C ASN A 36 -23.10 38.67 7.74
N ILE A 37 -23.43 39.27 6.58
CA ILE A 37 -23.05 38.74 5.26
C ILE A 37 -21.54 38.78 5.07
N GLN A 38 -20.89 39.89 5.42
CA GLN A 38 -19.42 40.00 5.37
C GLN A 38 -18.75 38.99 6.29
N ARG A 39 -19.24 38.84 7.52
CA ARG A 39 -18.73 37.86 8.48
C ARG A 39 -18.95 36.43 7.98
N SER A 40 -20.10 36.12 7.38
CA SER A 40 -20.35 34.82 6.74
C SER A 40 -19.37 34.55 5.60
N PHE A 41 -19.03 35.58 4.82
CA PHE A 41 -18.03 35.46 3.75
C PHE A 41 -16.62 35.24 4.33
N HIS A 42 -16.23 35.98 5.38
CA HIS A 42 -14.94 35.78 6.06
C HIS A 42 -14.83 34.40 6.73
N TYR A 43 -15.93 33.83 7.23
CA TYR A 43 -15.93 32.45 7.72
C TYR A 43 -15.58 31.44 6.62
N SER A 44 -16.16 31.56 5.43
CA SER A 44 -15.80 30.71 4.30
C SER A 44 -14.35 30.94 3.86
N GLN A 45 -13.87 32.19 3.85
CA GLN A 45 -12.48 32.48 3.52
C GLN A 45 -11.50 31.89 4.55
N ALA A 46 -11.78 32.04 5.85
CA ALA A 46 -10.96 31.46 6.91
C ALA A 46 -10.92 29.92 6.80
N LEU A 47 -12.03 29.29 6.41
CA LEU A 47 -12.07 27.86 6.13
C LEU A 47 -11.17 27.48 4.96
N TYR A 48 -11.28 28.15 3.81
CA TYR A 48 -10.42 27.89 2.65
C TYR A 48 -8.92 28.10 2.96
N VAL A 49 -8.60 29.08 3.80
CA VAL A 49 -7.23 29.32 4.25
C VAL A 49 -6.75 28.19 5.18
N ALA A 50 -7.62 27.66 6.04
CA ALA A 50 -7.33 26.49 6.86
C ALA A 50 -7.11 25.23 6.00
N GLU A 51 -7.97 24.98 5.00
CA GLU A 51 -7.84 23.88 4.03
C GLU A 51 -6.50 23.95 3.29
N ALA A 52 -6.10 25.14 2.83
CA ALA A 52 -4.80 25.31 2.18
C ALA A 52 -3.62 24.96 3.11
N GLY A 53 -3.74 25.22 4.41
CA GLY A 53 -2.76 24.78 5.41
C GLY A 53 -2.69 23.26 5.56
N ILE A 54 -3.84 22.57 5.52
CA ILE A 54 -3.91 21.11 5.50
C ILE A 54 -3.23 20.57 4.23
N GLU A 55 -3.66 21.01 3.05
CA GLU A 55 -3.15 20.53 1.76
C GLU A 55 -1.62 20.71 1.63
N LYS A 56 -1.11 21.89 2.01
CA LYS A 56 0.34 22.13 2.00
C LYS A 56 1.08 21.18 2.94
N THR A 57 0.51 20.93 4.12
CA THR A 57 1.11 20.03 5.11
C THR A 57 1.11 18.59 4.64
N LEU A 58 0.03 18.12 4.02
CA LEU A 58 -0.03 16.79 3.41
C LEU A 58 1.03 16.62 2.32
N CYS A 59 1.26 17.65 1.50
CA CYS A 59 2.35 17.64 0.52
C CYS A 59 3.74 17.50 1.19
N TYR A 60 3.99 18.23 2.28
CA TYR A 60 5.27 18.13 3.00
C TYR A 60 5.45 16.77 3.66
N LEU A 61 4.38 16.24 4.28
CA LEU A 61 4.38 14.93 4.90
C LEU A 61 4.65 13.82 3.88
N LYS A 62 4.02 13.90 2.68
CA LYS A 62 4.23 12.94 1.60
C LYS A 62 5.66 12.99 1.07
N GLN A 63 6.18 14.19 0.77
CA GLN A 63 7.55 14.36 0.28
C GLN A 63 8.57 13.83 1.29
N HIS A 64 8.38 14.12 2.58
CA HIS A 64 9.29 13.67 3.63
C HIS A 64 9.39 12.14 3.70
N LEU A 65 8.27 11.42 3.51
CA LEU A 65 8.28 9.95 3.43
C LEU A 65 8.96 9.45 2.16
N GLN A 66 8.77 10.13 1.02
CA GLN A 66 9.43 9.80 -0.24
C GLN A 66 10.95 9.96 -0.16
N ASP A 67 11.43 10.91 0.65
CA ASP A 67 12.84 11.14 0.91
C ASP A 67 13.41 10.22 2.02
N GLY A 68 12.62 9.25 2.50
CA GLY A 68 13.02 8.26 3.50
C GLY A 68 12.90 8.70 4.96
N GLY A 69 12.32 9.86 5.23
CA GLY A 69 12.03 10.34 6.59
C GLY A 69 10.78 9.71 7.21
N VAL A 70 10.52 10.00 8.48
CA VAL A 70 9.31 9.58 9.21
C VAL A 70 8.65 10.74 9.94
N TRP A 71 7.36 10.64 10.26
CA TRP A 71 6.59 11.76 10.82
C TRP A 71 6.85 12.06 12.30
N THR A 72 7.67 11.26 12.95
CA THR A 72 8.20 11.51 14.29
C THR A 72 9.46 12.37 14.27
N ASP A 73 9.99 12.72 13.09
CA ASP A 73 11.21 13.50 12.95
C ASP A 73 11.00 14.95 13.44
N SER A 74 12.07 15.52 13.99
CA SER A 74 12.08 16.93 14.43
C SER A 74 12.10 17.94 13.26
N MET A 75 12.35 17.46 12.05
CA MET A 75 12.28 18.24 10.82
C MET A 75 11.52 17.44 9.76
N ILE A 76 10.54 18.07 9.12
CA ILE A 76 9.72 17.47 8.06
C ILE A 76 9.86 18.35 6.82
N ASN A 77 10.39 17.78 5.74
CA ASN A 77 10.62 18.48 4.47
C ASN A 77 11.35 19.84 4.64
N GLY A 78 12.38 19.87 5.50
CA GLY A 78 13.19 21.06 5.78
C GLY A 78 12.57 22.07 6.76
N GLU A 79 11.30 21.89 7.18
CA GLU A 79 10.65 22.70 8.20
C GLU A 79 10.80 22.08 9.58
N THR A 80 11.03 22.91 10.60
CA THR A 80 11.20 22.44 11.98
C THR A 80 9.85 22.17 12.64
N VAL A 81 9.68 20.98 13.22
CA VAL A 81 8.59 20.70 14.17
C VAL A 81 9.05 21.16 15.54
N VAL A 82 8.37 22.16 16.12
CA VAL A 82 8.78 22.75 17.40
C VAL A 82 8.69 21.70 18.51
N ASP A 83 9.81 21.43 19.18
CA ASP A 83 9.90 20.42 20.23
C ASP A 83 9.40 20.93 21.60
N ASP A 84 8.21 21.56 21.61
CA ASP A 84 7.52 22.05 22.80
C ASP A 84 6.02 21.80 22.61
N PRO A 85 5.53 20.59 22.92
CA PRO A 85 4.12 20.26 22.71
C PRO A 85 3.24 20.98 23.75
N ASP A 86 2.03 21.37 23.32
CA ASP A 86 1.00 21.86 24.25
C ASP A 86 0.46 20.74 25.16
N GLU A 87 -0.48 21.08 26.05
CA GLU A 87 -1.09 20.12 27.00
C GLU A 87 -1.77 18.92 26.31
N ASP A 88 -2.17 19.07 25.05
CA ASP A 88 -2.86 18.06 24.23
C ASP A 88 -1.90 17.33 23.24
N GLY A 89 -0.60 17.64 23.30
CA GLY A 89 0.46 17.03 22.50
C GLY A 89 0.71 17.68 21.14
N TRP A 90 0.12 18.84 20.83
CA TRP A 90 0.31 19.53 19.56
C TRP A 90 1.60 20.32 19.52
N ARG A 91 2.29 20.25 18.38
CA ARG A 91 3.56 20.90 18.11
C ARG A 91 3.38 21.87 16.95
N SER A 92 3.80 23.12 17.12
CA SER A 92 3.79 24.09 16.02
C SER A 92 4.69 23.63 14.88
N PHE A 93 4.23 23.80 13.63
CA PHE A 93 4.96 23.40 12.43
C PHE A 93 5.14 24.56 11.46
N ILE A 94 4.11 24.90 10.68
CA ILE A 94 4.20 25.96 9.66
C ILE A 94 3.20 27.09 9.94
N ASN A 95 3.63 28.33 9.67
CA ASN A 95 2.78 29.51 9.70
C ASN A 95 2.98 30.29 8.40
N SER A 96 1.90 30.62 7.69
CA SER A 96 2.01 31.31 6.40
C SER A 96 0.77 32.16 6.08
N SER A 97 0.95 33.16 5.22
CA SER A 97 -0.15 33.94 4.64
C SER A 97 -0.65 33.33 3.33
N LEU A 98 -1.95 33.46 3.06
CA LEU A 98 -2.56 33.15 1.75
C LEU A 98 -3.64 34.19 1.43
N GLY A 99 -3.40 34.99 0.39
CA GLY A 99 -4.31 36.08 0.02
C GLY A 99 -4.46 37.11 1.15
N SER A 100 -5.70 37.34 1.59
CA SER A 100 -6.02 38.24 2.71
C SER A 100 -6.02 37.57 4.09
N GLY A 101 -5.73 36.27 4.16
CA GLY A 101 -5.70 35.50 5.40
C GLY A 101 -4.33 34.92 5.73
N SER A 102 -4.27 34.21 6.86
CA SER A 102 -3.12 33.42 7.28
C SER A 102 -3.55 32.11 7.91
N TYR A 103 -2.72 31.08 7.85
CA TYR A 103 -2.93 29.84 8.57
C TYR A 103 -1.73 29.51 9.47
N SER A 104 -2.03 28.82 10.56
CA SER A 104 -1.07 28.17 11.45
C SER A 104 -1.36 26.68 11.49
N VAL A 105 -0.34 25.85 11.31
CA VAL A 105 -0.46 24.40 11.36
C VAL A 105 0.29 23.86 12.57
N GLU A 106 -0.36 22.93 13.24
CA GLU A 106 0.17 22.15 14.34
C GLU A 106 0.06 20.65 14.02
N LEU A 107 1.04 19.90 14.50
CA LEU A 107 1.19 18.47 14.28
C LEU A 107 1.18 17.73 15.60
N ARG A 108 0.58 16.54 15.62
CA ARG A 108 0.68 15.61 16.73
C ARG A 108 0.94 14.19 16.19
N PRO A 109 2.21 13.79 16.05
CA PRO A 109 2.59 12.45 15.61
C PRO A 109 2.09 11.38 16.59
N VAL A 110 1.59 10.27 16.04
CA VAL A 110 1.16 9.08 16.81
C VAL A 110 2.16 7.95 16.63
N SER A 111 2.63 7.75 15.39
CA SER A 111 3.67 6.79 15.02
C SER A 111 4.48 7.33 13.84
N ALA A 112 5.41 6.55 13.30
CA ALA A 112 6.19 6.92 12.12
C ALA A 112 5.33 7.28 10.88
N TYR A 113 4.12 6.72 10.79
CA TYR A 113 3.25 6.78 9.61
C TYR A 113 1.80 7.22 9.94
N GLN A 114 1.54 7.68 11.16
CA GLN A 114 0.23 8.18 11.58
C GLN A 114 0.37 9.51 12.31
N ILE A 115 -0.41 10.51 11.92
CA ILE A 115 -0.29 11.88 12.44
C ILE A 115 -1.64 12.59 12.48
N TRP A 116 -1.83 13.39 13.52
CA TRP A 116 -2.87 14.40 13.55
C TRP A 116 -2.34 15.72 12.99
N VAL A 117 -3.08 16.33 12.07
CA VAL A 117 -2.78 17.65 11.51
C VAL A 117 -3.92 18.59 11.85
N LYS A 118 -3.60 19.75 12.44
CA LYS A 118 -4.56 20.81 12.76
C LYS A 118 -4.12 22.08 12.07
N SER A 119 -5.00 22.68 11.28
CA SER A 119 -4.77 23.95 10.59
C SER A 119 -5.82 24.96 11.01
N THR A 120 -5.38 26.10 11.52
CA THR A 120 -6.24 27.23 11.89
C THR A 120 -6.04 28.36 10.90
N GLY A 121 -7.07 28.63 10.09
CA GLY A 121 -7.12 29.74 9.16
C GLY A 121 -7.75 30.98 9.79
N ASN A 122 -7.17 32.14 9.53
CA ASN A 122 -7.52 33.43 10.11
C ASN A 122 -7.73 34.46 8.99
N VAL A 123 -8.88 35.15 9.01
CA VAL A 123 -9.20 36.28 8.14
C VAL A 123 -9.84 37.37 8.98
N ASP A 124 -9.16 38.50 9.12
CA ASP A 124 -9.51 39.58 10.05
C ASP A 124 -9.79 39.03 11.48
N ASP A 125 -11.01 39.21 11.99
CA ASP A 125 -11.44 38.82 13.33
C ASP A 125 -12.05 37.41 13.39
N VAL A 126 -11.93 36.63 12.30
CA VAL A 126 -12.60 35.34 12.13
C VAL A 126 -11.58 34.23 11.95
N SER A 127 -11.77 33.14 12.71
CA SER A 127 -10.92 31.94 12.65
C SER A 127 -11.74 30.68 12.40
N ARG A 128 -11.17 29.74 11.65
CA ARG A 128 -11.70 28.38 11.45
C ARG A 128 -10.58 27.37 11.59
N SER A 129 -10.87 26.26 12.24
CA SER A 129 -9.88 25.20 12.47
C SER A 129 -10.36 23.88 11.90
N ILE A 130 -9.51 23.25 11.11
CA ILE A 130 -9.68 21.88 10.62
C ILE A 130 -8.68 21.00 11.35
N GLN A 131 -9.13 19.82 11.76
CA GLN A 131 -8.29 18.77 12.28
C GLN A 131 -8.54 17.48 11.49
N VAL A 132 -7.45 16.86 11.02
CA VAL A 132 -7.49 15.59 10.30
C VAL A 132 -6.55 14.57 10.93
N PHE A 133 -6.97 13.30 10.94
CA PHE A 133 -6.08 12.19 11.21
C PHE A 133 -5.65 11.57 9.88
N VAL A 134 -4.35 11.46 9.69
CA VAL A 134 -3.72 11.05 8.43
C VAL A 134 -2.90 9.80 8.69
N GLU A 135 -3.04 8.82 7.80
CA GLU A 135 -2.26 7.60 7.78
C GLU A 135 -1.53 7.48 6.45
N ALA A 136 -0.24 7.15 6.49
CA ALA A 136 0.53 6.85 5.30
C ALA A 136 0.41 5.36 4.95
N GLN A 137 0.11 5.08 3.69
CA GLN A 137 0.05 3.73 3.14
C GLN A 137 1.23 3.50 2.21
N ASN A 138 1.99 2.43 2.46
CA ASN A 138 3.01 1.96 1.53
C ASN A 138 2.35 1.14 0.42
N LEU A 139 2.29 1.72 -0.77
CA LEU A 139 1.75 1.15 -2.00
C LEU A 139 2.78 0.36 -2.82
N SER A 140 3.94 0.07 -2.24
CA SER A 140 4.93 -0.80 -2.88
C SER A 140 4.27 -2.14 -3.30
N PRO A 141 4.59 -2.68 -4.49
CA PRO A 141 4.15 -4.01 -4.91
C PRO A 141 4.43 -5.08 -3.84
N TRP A 142 5.51 -4.90 -3.10
CA TRP A 142 6.00 -5.79 -2.04
C TRP A 142 5.19 -5.74 -0.74
N ASN A 143 4.25 -4.80 -0.60
CA ASN A 143 3.30 -4.76 0.51
C ASN A 143 1.97 -5.45 0.17
N ASN A 144 2.04 -6.52 -0.62
CA ASN A 144 0.89 -7.35 -1.01
C ASN A 144 1.28 -8.83 -0.91
N SER A 145 0.31 -9.74 -0.83
CA SER A 145 0.57 -11.16 -1.13
C SER A 145 0.82 -11.35 -2.62
N ILE A 146 -0.01 -10.68 -3.44
CA ILE A 146 0.06 -10.72 -4.90
C ILE A 146 -0.10 -9.30 -5.46
N TYR A 147 0.85 -8.87 -6.28
CA TYR A 147 0.75 -7.69 -7.13
C TYR A 147 0.83 -8.13 -8.60
N ALA A 148 -0.18 -7.78 -9.37
CA ALA A 148 -0.38 -8.29 -10.71
C ALA A 148 -0.45 -7.18 -11.76
N GLY A 149 0.28 -7.36 -12.85
CA GLY A 149 0.32 -6.46 -14.00
C GLY A 149 -0.82 -6.69 -14.99
N ARG A 150 -0.47 -6.85 -16.27
CA ARG A 150 -1.39 -6.82 -17.41
C ARG A 150 -2.39 -7.99 -17.48
N GLY A 151 -2.00 -9.18 -17.02
CA GLY A 151 -2.73 -10.43 -17.21
C GLY A 151 -2.31 -11.23 -18.45
N SER A 152 -3.14 -12.19 -18.83
CA SER A 152 -3.00 -12.97 -20.05
C SER A 152 -3.89 -12.46 -21.16
N ALA A 153 -3.49 -12.70 -22.42
CA ALA A 153 -4.30 -12.40 -23.61
C ALA A 153 -5.68 -13.10 -23.65
N ALA A 154 -5.93 -14.06 -22.73
CA ALA A 154 -7.21 -14.75 -22.58
C ALA A 154 -8.21 -14.01 -21.65
N GLY A 155 -7.85 -12.82 -21.14
CA GLY A 155 -8.73 -12.02 -20.28
C GLY A 155 -8.76 -12.50 -18.82
N THR A 156 -7.62 -12.96 -18.30
CA THR A 156 -7.47 -13.40 -16.89
C THR A 156 -6.08 -13.08 -16.37
N VAL A 157 -6.00 -12.63 -15.11
CA VAL A 157 -4.74 -12.28 -14.45
C VAL A 157 -4.28 -13.39 -13.50
N ILE A 158 -5.21 -13.94 -12.72
CA ILE A 158 -4.97 -15.07 -11.82
C ILE A 158 -5.85 -16.23 -12.26
N SER A 159 -5.22 -17.24 -12.86
CA SER A 159 -5.83 -18.52 -13.21
C SER A 159 -5.65 -19.53 -12.08
N GLY A 160 -6.65 -20.40 -11.90
CA GLY A 160 -6.63 -21.42 -10.86
C GLY A 160 -7.18 -20.93 -9.51
N ASN A 161 -7.50 -21.89 -8.65
CA ASN A 161 -7.96 -21.61 -7.29
C ASN A 161 -6.75 -21.51 -6.36
N ALA A 162 -6.73 -20.52 -5.47
CA ALA A 162 -5.71 -20.38 -4.43
C ALA A 162 -6.31 -19.82 -3.12
N ARG A 163 -5.58 -19.93 -2.02
CA ARG A 163 -5.85 -19.14 -0.82
C ARG A 163 -4.82 -18.05 -0.65
N ILE A 164 -5.27 -16.81 -0.70
CA ILE A 164 -4.38 -15.67 -0.59
C ILE A 164 -4.64 -15.01 0.76
N HIS A 165 -3.63 -14.92 1.60
CA HIS A 165 -3.71 -14.32 2.93
C HIS A 165 -2.93 -13.00 2.89
N GLY A 166 -3.65 -11.89 2.82
CA GLY A 166 -3.11 -10.53 2.65
C GLY A 166 -3.68 -9.79 1.45
N SER A 167 -3.10 -8.63 1.16
CA SER A 167 -3.55 -7.72 0.10
C SER A 167 -3.31 -8.30 -1.29
N VAL A 168 -4.23 -7.98 -2.20
CA VAL A 168 -4.15 -8.35 -3.62
C VAL A 168 -4.35 -7.09 -4.45
N HIS A 169 -3.39 -6.80 -5.33
CA HIS A 169 -3.47 -5.67 -6.22
C HIS A 169 -3.36 -6.14 -7.67
N ILE A 170 -4.35 -5.81 -8.49
CA ILE A 170 -4.39 -6.16 -9.91
C ILE A 170 -4.56 -4.88 -10.73
N LEU A 171 -3.62 -4.62 -11.64
CA LEU A 171 -3.75 -3.56 -12.63
C LEU A 171 -4.67 -4.01 -13.78
N GLY A 172 -4.36 -5.15 -14.39
CA GLY A 172 -5.17 -5.71 -15.48
C GLY A 172 -5.18 -4.83 -16.73
N ASP A 173 -4.07 -4.16 -17.04
CA ASP A 173 -4.00 -3.13 -18.09
C ASP A 173 -4.42 -3.62 -19.50
N GLU A 174 -4.42 -4.93 -19.75
CA GLU A 174 -4.90 -5.56 -20.99
C GLU A 174 -6.30 -6.17 -20.90
N LEU A 175 -7.00 -6.03 -19.77
CA LEU A 175 -8.35 -6.58 -19.58
C LEU A 175 -9.43 -5.57 -19.98
N GLU A 176 -10.45 -6.07 -20.68
CA GLU A 176 -11.70 -5.37 -20.91
C GLU A 176 -12.61 -5.42 -19.68
N SER A 177 -13.58 -4.51 -19.60
CA SER A 177 -14.44 -4.39 -18.40
C SER A 177 -15.29 -5.63 -18.12
N ASP A 178 -15.51 -6.49 -19.12
CA ASP A 178 -16.27 -7.74 -18.95
C ASP A 178 -15.38 -8.96 -18.68
N ASP A 179 -14.05 -8.82 -18.78
CA ASP A 179 -13.10 -9.88 -18.50
C ASP A 179 -13.07 -10.21 -17.00
N VAL A 180 -12.56 -11.39 -16.67
CA VAL A 180 -12.48 -11.87 -15.30
C VAL A 180 -11.01 -11.87 -14.87
N ALA A 181 -10.62 -10.87 -14.09
CA ALA A 181 -9.26 -10.76 -13.56
C ALA A 181 -8.91 -11.96 -12.67
N ILE A 182 -9.86 -12.37 -11.83
CA ILE A 182 -9.69 -13.45 -10.86
C ILE A 182 -11.01 -14.20 -10.66
N SER A 183 -10.94 -15.52 -10.53
CA SER A 183 -12.12 -16.38 -10.33
C SER A 183 -11.87 -17.37 -9.21
N PHE A 184 -12.72 -17.36 -8.19
CA PHE A 184 -12.65 -18.31 -7.07
C PHE A 184 -13.90 -19.16 -6.94
N THR A 185 -13.66 -20.44 -6.64
CA THR A 185 -14.68 -21.40 -6.27
C THR A 185 -14.16 -22.35 -5.18
N GLY A 186 -15.08 -23.09 -4.54
CA GLY A 186 -14.71 -24.02 -3.47
C GLY A 186 -14.04 -23.29 -2.31
N THR A 187 -12.88 -23.78 -1.86
CA THR A 187 -12.17 -23.24 -0.70
C THR A 187 -11.14 -22.16 -1.05
N ALA A 188 -11.25 -21.54 -2.22
CA ALA A 188 -10.37 -20.48 -2.68
C ALA A 188 -10.89 -19.10 -2.27
N GLY A 189 -10.00 -18.12 -2.15
CA GLY A 189 -10.39 -16.78 -1.71
C GLY A 189 -9.24 -15.91 -1.25
N ILE A 190 -9.60 -14.80 -0.62
CA ILE A 190 -8.69 -13.84 0.01
C ILE A 190 -9.04 -13.71 1.49
N TRP A 191 -8.03 -13.70 2.36
CA TRP A 191 -8.13 -13.65 3.82
C TRP A 191 -7.30 -12.52 4.41
N ASN A 192 -7.66 -12.08 5.62
CA ASN A 192 -7.02 -10.97 6.32
C ASN A 192 -6.16 -11.41 7.53
N ASN A 193 -5.73 -12.67 7.58
CA ASN A 193 -5.01 -13.24 8.72
C ASN A 193 -4.19 -14.46 8.28
N TYR A 194 -3.46 -15.11 9.20
CA TYR A 194 -2.66 -16.31 8.92
C TYR A 194 -3.37 -17.65 9.19
N GLU A 195 -4.71 -17.68 9.17
CA GLU A 195 -5.46 -18.92 9.39
C GLU A 195 -4.99 -20.05 8.45
N GLY A 196 -4.69 -21.21 9.03
CA GLY A 196 -4.27 -22.39 8.29
C GLY A 196 -2.79 -22.42 7.91
N MET A 197 -1.99 -21.40 8.24
CA MET A 197 -0.54 -21.41 8.02
C MET A 197 0.12 -22.59 8.76
N PRO A 198 1.00 -23.37 8.10
CA PRO A 198 1.77 -24.41 8.77
C PRO A 198 2.63 -23.84 9.90
N ALA A 199 2.67 -24.52 11.06
CA ALA A 199 3.45 -24.07 12.21
C ALA A 199 4.95 -23.90 11.89
N GLU A 200 5.49 -24.74 11.01
CA GLU A 200 6.86 -24.62 10.53
C GLU A 200 7.08 -23.28 9.81
N LEU A 201 6.19 -22.90 8.89
CA LEU A 201 6.25 -21.62 8.18
C LEU A 201 6.03 -20.42 9.12
N ALA A 202 5.10 -20.54 10.08
CA ALA A 202 4.82 -19.49 11.05
C ALA A 202 6.02 -19.12 11.93
N THR A 203 6.92 -20.07 12.24
CA THR A 203 8.15 -19.76 12.99
C THR A 203 9.23 -19.06 12.17
N LYS A 204 9.09 -19.07 10.83
CA LYS A 204 10.05 -18.45 9.92
C LYS A 204 9.76 -16.97 9.68
N ILE A 205 8.58 -16.46 10.01
CA ILE A 205 8.14 -15.09 9.66
C ILE A 205 7.68 -14.28 10.88
N PRO A 206 7.56 -12.94 10.79
CA PRO A 206 6.88 -12.14 11.80
C PRO A 206 5.48 -12.69 12.13
N PRO A 207 5.03 -12.59 13.39
CA PRO A 207 3.65 -12.89 13.74
C PRO A 207 2.69 -11.98 12.98
N CYS A 208 1.44 -12.42 12.78
CA CYS A 208 0.41 -11.59 12.18
C CYS A 208 0.26 -10.29 13.00
N PRO A 209 0.25 -9.10 12.36
CA PRO A 209 0.02 -7.85 13.08
C PRO A 209 -1.32 -7.85 13.82
N THR A 210 -1.48 -6.98 14.80
CA THR A 210 -2.73 -6.87 15.56
C THR A 210 -3.36 -5.50 15.38
N THR A 211 -4.69 -5.46 15.38
CA THR A 211 -5.49 -4.23 15.30
C THR A 211 -6.66 -4.28 16.29
N THR A 212 -7.34 -3.15 16.47
CA THR A 212 -8.61 -3.11 17.20
C THR A 212 -9.76 -3.13 16.21
N PHE A 213 -10.62 -4.15 16.29
CA PHE A 213 -11.79 -4.29 15.44
C PHE A 213 -13.01 -4.60 16.31
N ASN A 214 -14.11 -3.85 16.14
CA ASN A 214 -15.33 -3.99 16.94
C ASN A 214 -15.12 -4.01 18.47
N GLY A 215 -14.06 -3.35 18.95
CA GLY A 215 -13.71 -3.28 20.38
C GLY A 215 -12.86 -4.45 20.89
N GLU A 216 -12.44 -5.36 20.02
CA GLU A 216 -11.58 -6.51 20.33
C GLU A 216 -10.18 -6.31 19.71
N THR A 217 -9.14 -6.81 20.38
CA THR A 217 -7.79 -6.88 19.81
C THR A 217 -7.66 -8.19 19.04
N VAL A 218 -7.46 -8.10 17.73
CA VAL A 218 -7.45 -9.24 16.80
C VAL A 218 -6.24 -9.18 15.87
N GLU A 219 -5.77 -10.33 15.42
CA GLU A 219 -4.80 -10.44 14.32
C GLU A 219 -5.42 -9.96 13.01
N SER A 220 -4.67 -9.15 12.24
CA SER A 220 -5.08 -8.65 10.94
C SER A 220 -3.87 -8.30 10.09
N LEU A 221 -3.91 -8.67 8.81
CA LEU A 221 -2.94 -8.27 7.80
C LEU A 221 -3.23 -6.90 7.19
N GLY A 222 -4.34 -6.25 7.56
CA GLY A 222 -4.78 -5.01 6.91
C GLY A 222 -5.07 -5.22 5.42
N ALA A 223 -5.55 -6.40 5.03
CA ALA A 223 -5.68 -6.82 3.65
C ALA A 223 -6.63 -5.90 2.87
N VAL A 224 -6.13 -5.37 1.75
CA VAL A 224 -6.90 -4.58 0.79
C VAL A 224 -6.88 -5.27 -0.57
N VAL A 225 -8.04 -5.38 -1.20
CA VAL A 225 -8.17 -5.95 -2.55
C VAL A 225 -8.45 -4.84 -3.56
N ARG A 226 -7.50 -4.59 -4.46
CA ARG A 226 -7.61 -3.59 -5.53
C ARG A 226 -7.60 -4.27 -6.88
N VAL A 227 -8.56 -3.94 -7.72
CA VAL A 227 -8.62 -4.39 -9.12
C VAL A 227 -8.97 -3.19 -10.00
N LYS A 228 -7.97 -2.68 -10.73
CA LYS A 228 -8.12 -1.53 -11.63
C LYS A 228 -8.94 -1.90 -12.85
N ARG A 229 -8.71 -3.07 -13.46
CA ARG A 229 -9.46 -3.62 -14.59
C ARG A 229 -9.74 -5.13 -14.45
N GLY A 230 -10.90 -5.54 -14.94
CA GLY A 230 -11.43 -6.90 -14.87
C GLY A 230 -12.28 -7.18 -13.62
N LYS A 231 -13.18 -8.15 -13.73
CA LYS A 231 -14.11 -8.55 -12.67
C LYS A 231 -13.48 -9.50 -11.67
N VAL A 232 -13.98 -9.44 -10.43
CA VAL A 232 -13.76 -10.47 -9.42
C VAL A 232 -14.93 -11.46 -9.44
N ALA A 233 -14.70 -12.67 -9.94
CA ALA A 233 -15.73 -13.69 -10.05
C ALA A 233 -15.73 -14.64 -8.85
N LEU A 234 -16.84 -14.68 -8.10
CA LEU A 234 -16.99 -15.58 -6.95
C LEU A 234 -18.15 -16.55 -7.19
N SER A 235 -17.87 -17.84 -7.04
CA SER A 235 -18.85 -18.92 -7.20
C SER A 235 -18.79 -19.94 -6.06
N GLY A 236 -19.91 -20.60 -5.79
CA GLY A 236 -19.98 -21.60 -4.71
C GLY A 236 -19.67 -20.98 -3.35
N THR A 237 -18.56 -21.40 -2.74
CA THR A 237 -18.05 -20.90 -1.45
C THR A 237 -16.79 -20.04 -1.60
N GLY A 238 -16.36 -19.71 -2.82
CA GLY A 238 -15.23 -18.80 -3.05
C GLY A 238 -15.54 -17.41 -2.48
N THR A 239 -14.55 -16.75 -1.87
CA THR A 239 -14.80 -15.58 -1.00
C THR A 239 -13.70 -14.52 -1.05
N VAL A 240 -14.05 -13.29 -0.69
CA VAL A 240 -13.11 -12.23 -0.31
C VAL A 240 -13.46 -11.82 1.12
N GLY A 241 -12.58 -12.10 2.06
CA GLY A 241 -12.89 -12.06 3.49
C GLY A 241 -13.90 -13.13 3.90
N GLN A 242 -14.29 -13.11 5.17
CA GLN A 242 -15.39 -13.92 5.71
C GLN A 242 -16.27 -13.08 6.64
N GLU A 243 -17.43 -13.61 7.00
CA GLU A 243 -18.33 -12.99 7.98
C GLU A 243 -17.61 -12.84 9.32
N ASP A 244 -17.70 -11.66 9.93
CA ASP A 244 -17.14 -11.36 11.25
C ASP A 244 -17.73 -12.31 12.31
N VAL A 245 -16.86 -12.94 13.09
CA VAL A 245 -17.26 -13.84 14.19
C VAL A 245 -16.74 -13.28 15.50
N PRO A 246 -17.59 -12.58 16.29
CA PRO A 246 -17.17 -11.97 17.55
C PRO A 246 -16.52 -12.97 18.52
N GLY A 247 -15.40 -12.57 19.12
CA GLY A 247 -14.63 -13.39 20.04
C GLY A 247 -13.56 -14.28 19.38
N ASN A 248 -13.43 -14.27 18.05
CA ASN A 248 -12.26 -14.84 17.38
C ASN A 248 -11.01 -13.98 17.64
N SER A 249 -9.84 -14.61 17.56
CA SER A 249 -8.56 -13.91 17.80
C SER A 249 -8.00 -13.22 16.57
N PHE A 250 -8.70 -13.31 15.43
CA PHE A 250 -8.29 -12.75 14.15
C PHE A 250 -9.48 -12.13 13.46
N LYS A 251 -9.22 -11.16 12.59
CA LYS A 251 -10.23 -10.48 11.78
C LYS A 251 -10.53 -11.29 10.51
N GLU A 252 -11.81 -11.53 10.25
CA GLU A 252 -12.29 -12.26 9.06
C GLU A 252 -12.49 -11.35 7.84
N THR A 253 -13.01 -10.14 8.05
CA THR A 253 -13.26 -9.18 6.96
C THR A 253 -11.95 -8.63 6.41
N VAL A 254 -11.91 -8.34 5.11
CA VAL A 254 -10.84 -7.52 4.54
C VAL A 254 -11.09 -6.05 4.92
N ASP A 255 -10.03 -5.27 5.01
CA ASP A 255 -10.11 -3.85 5.41
C ASP A 255 -10.80 -3.03 4.32
N ALA A 256 -10.52 -3.34 3.06
CA ALA A 256 -11.16 -2.65 1.95
C ALA A 256 -11.14 -3.46 0.65
N VAL A 257 -12.11 -3.18 -0.22
CA VAL A 257 -12.11 -3.55 -1.63
C VAL A 257 -12.32 -2.34 -2.52
N TYR A 258 -11.60 -2.30 -3.64
CA TYR A 258 -11.67 -1.25 -4.67
C TYR A 258 -11.64 -1.91 -6.06
N ILE A 259 -12.81 -2.15 -6.65
CA ILE A 259 -12.96 -2.98 -7.86
C ILE A 259 -13.76 -2.19 -8.91
N THR A 260 -13.10 -1.79 -10.00
CA THR A 260 -13.69 -0.93 -11.03
C THR A 260 -14.84 -1.62 -11.79
N ASP A 261 -14.60 -2.84 -12.25
CA ASP A 261 -15.50 -3.53 -13.20
C ASP A 261 -16.55 -4.45 -12.51
N GLY A 262 -16.54 -4.43 -11.18
CA GLY A 262 -17.49 -5.14 -10.33
C GLY A 262 -17.23 -6.65 -10.23
N TYR A 263 -18.31 -7.40 -10.00
CA TYR A 263 -18.25 -8.80 -9.59
C TYR A 263 -18.96 -9.73 -10.58
N GLY A 264 -18.40 -10.92 -10.75
CA GLY A 264 -18.96 -12.00 -11.56
C GLY A 264 -19.23 -13.28 -10.74
N GLY A 265 -19.58 -14.36 -11.45
CA GLY A 265 -19.90 -15.64 -10.83
C GLY A 265 -21.28 -15.69 -10.16
N ASN A 266 -21.65 -16.86 -9.64
CA ASN A 266 -22.99 -17.08 -9.09
C ASN A 266 -23.21 -16.43 -7.71
N LYS A 267 -22.15 -15.95 -7.06
CA LYS A 267 -22.20 -15.27 -5.77
C LYS A 267 -21.85 -13.79 -5.91
N GLY A 268 -20.82 -13.47 -6.70
CA GLY A 268 -20.34 -12.10 -6.88
C GLY A 268 -20.16 -11.37 -5.55
N ALA A 269 -20.64 -10.13 -5.46
CA ALA A 269 -20.54 -9.29 -4.26
C ALA A 269 -21.12 -9.91 -2.98
N ALA A 270 -22.01 -10.90 -3.06
CA ALA A 270 -22.60 -11.53 -1.88
C ALA A 270 -21.61 -12.38 -1.06
N ASN A 271 -20.46 -12.73 -1.63
CA ASN A 271 -19.36 -13.41 -0.92
C ASN A 271 -18.15 -12.47 -0.72
N VAL A 272 -18.41 -11.18 -0.58
CA VAL A 272 -17.38 -10.18 -0.28
C VAL A 272 -17.70 -9.56 1.08
N TYR A 273 -16.79 -9.73 2.02
CA TYR A 273 -16.88 -9.26 3.39
C TYR A 273 -15.77 -8.26 3.63
N SER A 274 -16.13 -6.98 3.48
CA SER A 274 -15.20 -5.85 3.49
C SER A 274 -15.76 -4.71 4.34
N ASP A 275 -14.91 -4.04 5.10
CA ASP A 275 -15.33 -2.95 6.00
C ASP A 275 -15.84 -1.72 5.23
N ASN A 276 -15.33 -1.51 4.00
CA ASN A 276 -15.78 -0.43 3.13
C ASN A 276 -16.97 -0.83 2.22
N GLY A 277 -17.55 -2.01 2.42
CA GLY A 277 -18.60 -2.56 1.55
C GLY A 277 -18.04 -3.04 0.21
N THR A 278 -18.85 -3.06 -0.84
CA THR A 278 -18.47 -3.65 -2.15
C THR A 278 -18.54 -2.67 -3.32
N GLY A 279 -18.93 -1.41 -3.06
CA GLY A 279 -19.30 -0.44 -4.10
C GLY A 279 -18.18 0.50 -4.55
N ASN A 280 -17.00 0.44 -3.93
CA ASN A 280 -15.90 1.36 -4.24
C ASN A 280 -15.13 0.88 -5.47
N THR A 281 -14.83 1.80 -6.37
CA THR A 281 -13.98 1.57 -7.54
C THR A 281 -12.51 1.76 -7.19
N TYR A 282 -11.60 1.38 -8.09
CA TYR A 282 -10.16 1.63 -7.93
C TYR A 282 -9.87 3.08 -7.53
N ASP A 283 -9.07 3.25 -6.48
CA ASP A 283 -8.87 4.49 -5.72
C ASP A 283 -7.57 5.22 -6.05
N LEU A 284 -6.66 4.61 -6.82
CA LEU A 284 -5.30 5.12 -7.01
C LEU A 284 -5.04 5.73 -8.40
N GLY A 285 -6.04 5.78 -9.28
CA GLY A 285 -5.90 6.34 -10.63
C GLY A 285 -4.75 5.70 -11.41
N ASP A 286 -3.81 6.53 -11.86
CA ASP A 286 -2.60 6.11 -12.59
C ASP A 286 -1.33 6.24 -11.72
N LEU A 287 -1.47 6.28 -10.40
CA LEU A 287 -0.32 6.41 -9.48
C LEU A 287 0.65 5.22 -9.56
N LEU A 288 0.14 4.03 -9.90
CA LEU A 288 0.91 2.80 -9.93
C LEU A 288 0.87 2.17 -11.32
N GLU A 289 2.02 1.64 -11.72
CA GLU A 289 2.24 0.86 -12.94
C GLU A 289 2.90 -0.48 -12.55
N PHE A 290 2.95 -1.42 -13.49
CA PHE A 290 3.68 -2.67 -13.26
C PHE A 290 5.19 -2.42 -13.42
N PRO A 291 6.03 -2.78 -12.44
CA PRO A 291 7.47 -2.62 -12.59
C PRO A 291 8.03 -3.67 -13.57
N SER A 292 8.78 -3.24 -14.58
CA SER A 292 9.36 -4.10 -15.60
C SER A 292 10.89 -4.14 -15.53
N LEU A 293 11.47 -5.30 -15.85
CA LEU A 293 12.91 -5.44 -16.10
C LEU A 293 13.39 -4.66 -17.32
N THR A 294 12.46 -4.24 -18.18
CA THR A 294 12.73 -3.44 -19.37
C THR A 294 12.63 -1.93 -19.13
N ASP A 295 12.18 -1.50 -17.95
CA ASP A 295 12.05 -0.09 -17.61
C ASP A 295 13.44 0.56 -17.50
N PRO A 296 13.63 1.80 -18.00
CA PRO A 296 14.85 2.54 -17.73
C PRO A 296 15.00 2.79 -16.23
N TYR A 297 16.24 2.81 -15.75
CA TYR A 297 16.53 2.97 -14.33
C TYR A 297 17.63 3.99 -14.09
N ILE A 298 17.49 4.78 -13.03
CA ILE A 298 18.53 5.67 -12.56
C ILE A 298 18.90 5.22 -11.16
N ASP A 299 20.15 4.81 -10.98
CA ASP A 299 20.65 4.43 -9.67
C ASP A 299 20.65 5.68 -8.76
N PRO A 300 19.87 5.69 -7.67
CA PRO A 300 19.77 6.85 -6.78
C PRO A 300 21.08 7.15 -6.04
N ASP A 301 21.95 6.16 -5.85
CA ASP A 301 23.20 6.33 -5.11
C ASP A 301 24.32 6.91 -5.98
N THR A 302 24.40 6.47 -7.24
CA THR A 302 25.48 6.88 -8.16
C THR A 302 25.04 7.91 -9.21
N GLY A 303 23.74 8.02 -9.47
CA GLY A 303 23.17 8.82 -10.55
C GLY A 303 23.41 8.26 -11.95
N VAL A 304 23.90 7.01 -12.07
CA VAL A 304 24.11 6.35 -13.36
C VAL A 304 22.76 5.95 -13.95
N GLU A 305 22.56 6.29 -15.22
CA GLU A 305 21.38 5.91 -15.99
C GLU A 305 21.64 4.59 -16.73
N TYR A 306 20.70 3.66 -16.60
CA TYR A 306 20.66 2.38 -17.27
C TYR A 306 19.47 2.33 -18.23
N PRO A 307 19.67 1.92 -19.50
CA PRO A 307 18.59 1.73 -20.46
C PRO A 307 17.47 0.80 -19.99
N THR A 308 17.81 -0.21 -19.19
CA THR A 308 16.86 -1.16 -18.60
C THR A 308 17.26 -1.50 -17.17
N TYR A 309 16.30 -1.86 -16.31
CA TYR A 309 16.58 -2.31 -14.95
C TYR A 309 17.41 -3.60 -14.96
N LEU A 310 17.23 -4.49 -15.95
CA LEU A 310 18.05 -5.69 -16.07
C LEU A 310 19.54 -5.37 -16.31
N GLU A 311 19.86 -4.31 -17.05
CA GLU A 311 21.24 -3.87 -17.27
C GLU A 311 21.87 -3.36 -15.98
N TYR A 312 21.11 -2.61 -15.17
CA TYR A 312 21.52 -2.25 -13.81
C TYR A 312 21.84 -3.50 -12.97
N LEU A 313 20.97 -4.50 -12.99
CA LEU A 313 21.20 -5.75 -12.25
C LEU A 313 22.45 -6.48 -12.72
N SER A 314 22.66 -6.59 -14.03
CA SER A 314 23.85 -7.24 -14.58
C SER A 314 25.12 -6.52 -14.14
N ASP A 315 25.20 -5.20 -14.32
CA ASP A 315 26.40 -4.41 -14.05
C ASP A 315 26.77 -4.35 -12.56
N ASN A 316 25.82 -4.58 -11.65
CA ASN A 316 26.00 -4.47 -10.20
C ASN A 316 25.97 -5.83 -9.47
N SER A 317 26.25 -6.93 -10.18
CA SER A 317 26.15 -8.29 -9.66
C SER A 317 27.44 -9.11 -9.76
N VAL A 318 27.49 -10.21 -8.99
CA VAL A 318 28.43 -11.30 -9.28
C VAL A 318 27.81 -12.24 -10.31
N HIS A 319 28.52 -12.43 -11.43
CA HIS A 319 28.12 -13.33 -12.50
C HIS A 319 28.56 -14.78 -12.24
N ILE A 320 27.64 -15.73 -12.42
CA ILE A 320 27.89 -17.17 -12.26
C ILE A 320 27.31 -17.97 -13.43
N SER A 321 27.89 -19.13 -13.73
CA SER A 321 27.42 -20.02 -14.80
C SER A 321 27.05 -21.40 -14.26
N ILE A 322 26.05 -21.43 -13.38
CA ILE A 322 25.44 -22.66 -12.86
C ILE A 322 23.99 -22.73 -13.31
N ASN A 323 23.45 -23.93 -13.47
CA ASN A 323 22.05 -24.14 -13.83
C ASN A 323 21.27 -24.94 -12.80
N GLU A 324 21.91 -25.35 -11.70
CA GLU A 324 21.29 -26.14 -10.63
C GLU A 324 21.92 -25.81 -9.26
N ILE A 325 21.08 -25.67 -8.24
CA ILE A 325 21.47 -25.62 -6.82
C ILE A 325 20.71 -26.74 -6.12
N SER A 326 21.39 -27.86 -5.84
CA SER A 326 20.76 -29.02 -5.23
C SER A 326 21.80 -29.91 -4.53
N SER A 327 21.30 -30.90 -3.81
CA SER A 327 22.08 -32.00 -3.21
C SER A 327 22.89 -32.83 -4.22
N LYS A 328 22.62 -32.70 -5.54
CA LYS A 328 23.40 -33.37 -6.62
C LYS A 328 24.58 -32.55 -7.11
N VAL A 329 24.60 -31.26 -6.80
CA VAL A 329 25.64 -30.32 -7.25
C VAL A 329 26.70 -30.20 -6.16
N ASP A 330 27.97 -30.33 -6.55
CA ASP A 330 29.10 -30.14 -5.64
C ASP A 330 29.08 -28.73 -5.02
N SER A 331 29.64 -28.58 -3.82
CA SER A 331 29.75 -27.28 -3.16
C SER A 331 30.46 -26.25 -4.05
N PHE A 332 29.94 -25.02 -4.08
CA PHE A 332 30.55 -23.91 -4.81
C PHE A 332 30.55 -22.62 -3.99
N SER A 333 31.39 -21.66 -4.39
CA SER A 333 31.43 -20.32 -3.81
C SER A 333 31.95 -19.31 -4.83
N TYR A 334 31.19 -18.24 -5.03
CA TYR A 334 31.51 -17.12 -5.93
C TYR A 334 31.35 -15.80 -5.16
N SER A 335 32.24 -14.84 -5.41
CA SER A 335 32.14 -13.50 -4.84
C SER A 335 32.97 -12.48 -5.62
N ASP A 336 32.51 -11.24 -5.68
CA ASP A 336 33.26 -10.07 -6.16
C ASP A 336 33.73 -9.14 -5.02
N GLY A 337 33.47 -9.53 -3.76
CA GLY A 337 33.74 -8.75 -2.55
C GLY A 337 32.53 -8.00 -1.98
N THR A 338 31.52 -7.70 -2.80
CA THR A 338 30.25 -7.07 -2.40
C THR A 338 29.10 -8.07 -2.48
N ASN A 339 29.01 -8.75 -3.62
CA ASN A 339 28.05 -9.79 -3.92
C ASN A 339 28.69 -11.16 -3.69
N SER A 340 27.93 -12.12 -3.19
CA SER A 340 28.42 -13.48 -2.99
C SER A 340 27.31 -14.52 -2.97
N ILE A 341 27.67 -15.74 -3.36
CA ILE A 341 26.83 -16.92 -3.25
C ILE A 341 27.68 -18.13 -2.91
N SER A 342 27.22 -18.98 -2.01
CA SER A 342 27.85 -20.28 -1.75
C SER A 342 26.83 -21.34 -1.37
N TRP A 343 27.09 -22.56 -1.82
CA TRP A 343 26.22 -23.70 -1.62
C TRP A 343 27.01 -24.82 -0.94
N ASP A 344 26.42 -25.42 0.09
CA ASP A 344 26.91 -26.65 0.71
C ASP A 344 25.84 -27.76 0.64
N PRO A 345 25.99 -28.74 -0.28
CA PRO A 345 25.02 -29.82 -0.44
C PRO A 345 24.95 -30.77 0.77
N ASN A 346 25.95 -30.75 1.66
CA ASN A 346 25.95 -31.63 2.84
C ASN A 346 25.05 -31.08 3.96
N THR A 347 24.94 -29.76 4.05
CA THR A 347 24.10 -29.07 5.04
C THR A 347 22.77 -28.59 4.44
N GLY A 348 22.68 -28.49 3.11
CA GLY A 348 21.51 -27.96 2.43
C GLY A 348 21.42 -26.43 2.55
N VAL A 349 22.54 -25.76 2.80
CA VAL A 349 22.57 -24.32 3.09
C VAL A 349 23.10 -23.52 1.90
N LEU A 350 22.31 -22.54 1.48
CA LEU A 350 22.64 -21.51 0.50
C LEU A 350 22.94 -20.19 1.22
N ASN A 351 24.18 -19.73 1.20
CA ASN A 351 24.51 -18.38 1.69
C ASN A 351 24.52 -17.42 0.50
N ILE A 352 23.86 -16.27 0.63
CA ILE A 352 23.79 -15.26 -0.43
C ILE A 352 23.84 -13.85 0.16
N GLU A 353 24.58 -12.97 -0.50
CA GLU A 353 24.62 -11.53 -0.20
C GLU A 353 24.65 -10.75 -1.51
N GLY A 354 23.91 -9.65 -1.58
CA GLY A 354 23.88 -8.79 -2.77
C GLY A 354 23.15 -9.41 -3.96
N ILE A 355 23.57 -9.06 -5.18
CA ILE A 355 22.93 -9.48 -6.43
C ILE A 355 23.80 -10.54 -7.12
N VAL A 356 23.18 -11.67 -7.47
CA VAL A 356 23.80 -12.78 -8.19
C VAL A 356 23.11 -12.94 -9.54
N PHE A 357 23.88 -12.80 -10.62
CA PHE A 357 23.36 -12.93 -11.98
C PHE A 357 23.81 -14.26 -12.58
N VAL A 358 22.86 -15.05 -13.05
CA VAL A 358 23.13 -16.38 -13.61
C VAL A 358 23.17 -16.27 -15.13
N ASP A 359 24.34 -16.52 -15.72
CA ASP A 359 24.60 -16.47 -17.16
C ASP A 359 24.11 -17.74 -17.89
N THR A 360 22.92 -18.21 -17.55
CA THR A 360 22.27 -19.36 -18.17
C THR A 360 20.81 -19.04 -18.49
N ASP A 361 20.19 -19.87 -19.34
CA ASP A 361 18.78 -19.71 -19.70
C ASP A 361 17.83 -20.10 -18.56
N SER A 362 18.31 -20.87 -17.59
CA SER A 362 17.49 -21.42 -16.51
C SER A 362 18.28 -21.84 -15.29
N LEU A 363 17.65 -21.75 -14.11
CA LEU A 363 18.15 -22.26 -12.84
C LEU A 363 17.14 -23.17 -12.16
N ASP A 364 17.54 -24.40 -11.85
CA ASP A 364 16.80 -25.32 -11.00
C ASP A 364 17.27 -25.22 -9.54
N ILE A 365 16.34 -25.12 -8.60
CA ILE A 365 16.59 -24.99 -7.16
C ILE A 365 15.91 -26.15 -6.42
N GLY A 366 16.76 -26.99 -5.83
CA GLY A 366 16.40 -28.16 -5.05
C GLY A 366 15.86 -29.31 -5.88
N GLU A 367 15.75 -30.46 -5.22
CA GLU A 367 15.09 -31.65 -5.73
C GLU A 367 13.74 -31.88 -5.05
N LYS A 368 12.99 -32.86 -5.57
CA LYS A 368 11.81 -33.38 -4.87
C LYS A 368 12.17 -33.79 -3.44
N ASP A 369 11.41 -33.30 -2.47
CA ASP A 369 11.59 -33.58 -1.04
C ASP A 369 12.90 -33.06 -0.43
N GLU A 370 13.67 -32.29 -1.19
CA GLU A 370 14.82 -31.55 -0.67
C GLU A 370 14.35 -30.31 0.09
N THR A 371 15.10 -29.93 1.12
CA THR A 371 14.97 -28.63 1.78
C THR A 371 16.25 -27.86 1.61
N ILE A 372 16.15 -26.71 0.95
CA ILE A 372 17.20 -25.71 0.87
C ILE A 372 16.89 -24.65 1.91
N GLU A 373 17.80 -24.48 2.86
CA GLU A 373 17.79 -23.33 3.75
C GLU A 373 18.69 -22.23 3.20
N TYR A 374 18.20 -21.00 3.12
CA TYR A 374 19.02 -19.85 2.72
C TYR A 374 19.31 -18.91 3.89
N THR A 375 20.47 -18.27 3.87
CA THR A 375 20.87 -17.26 4.86
C THR A 375 21.58 -16.09 4.18
N GLY A 376 21.52 -14.91 4.80
CA GLY A 376 22.01 -13.65 4.25
C GLY A 376 20.90 -12.86 3.53
N ASN A 377 21.30 -11.79 2.84
CA ASN A 377 20.38 -10.87 2.17
C ASN A 377 20.76 -10.66 0.70
N GLY A 378 20.08 -11.36 -0.22
CA GLY A 378 20.44 -11.27 -1.63
C GLY A 378 19.37 -11.72 -2.61
N SER A 379 19.64 -11.46 -3.89
CA SER A 379 18.75 -11.79 -5.00
C SER A 379 19.46 -12.59 -6.07
N ILE A 380 18.75 -13.56 -6.65
CA ILE A 380 19.19 -14.33 -7.82
C ILE A 380 18.43 -13.83 -9.04
N VAL A 381 19.17 -13.47 -10.09
CA VAL A 381 18.65 -12.98 -11.36
C VAL A 381 18.93 -14.02 -12.44
N VAL A 382 17.86 -14.48 -13.11
CA VAL A 382 17.93 -15.35 -14.29
C VAL A 382 17.06 -14.71 -15.38
N ALA A 383 17.62 -13.75 -16.10
CA ALA A 383 16.87 -13.05 -17.13
C ALA A 383 17.77 -12.56 -18.26
N ARG A 384 17.20 -12.48 -19.46
CA ARG A 384 17.80 -11.82 -20.63
C ARG A 384 16.72 -11.12 -21.43
N ILE A 385 17.08 -10.02 -22.07
CA ILE A 385 16.20 -9.33 -23.02
C ILE A 385 16.57 -9.78 -24.43
N SER A 386 15.60 -10.35 -25.15
CA SER A 386 15.71 -10.64 -26.58
C SER A 386 14.44 -10.20 -27.29
N ASP A 387 14.56 -9.42 -28.37
CA ASP A 387 13.42 -8.93 -29.16
C ASP A 387 12.28 -8.30 -28.32
N SER A 388 12.65 -7.46 -27.35
CA SER A 388 11.73 -6.81 -26.40
C SER A 388 10.91 -7.77 -25.52
N THR A 389 11.37 -9.02 -25.39
CA THR A 389 10.82 -10.00 -24.45
C THR A 389 11.85 -10.37 -23.41
N VAL A 390 11.41 -10.56 -22.16
CA VAL A 390 12.26 -11.06 -21.10
C VAL A 390 12.15 -12.59 -21.08
N ALA A 391 13.26 -13.25 -21.32
CA ALA A 391 13.42 -14.70 -21.19
C ALA A 391 14.27 -15.01 -19.95
N GLY A 392 14.34 -16.29 -19.58
CA GLY A 392 15.02 -16.74 -18.36
C GLY A 392 14.02 -17.38 -17.41
N GLU A 393 14.43 -18.46 -16.76
CA GLU A 393 13.52 -19.29 -15.98
C GLU A 393 14.14 -19.72 -14.65
N ILE A 394 13.38 -19.61 -13.56
CA ILE A 394 13.74 -20.24 -12.28
C ILE A 394 12.70 -21.31 -11.95
N ARG A 395 13.16 -22.49 -11.54
CA ARG A 395 12.32 -23.61 -11.11
C ARG A 395 12.69 -24.01 -9.70
N VAL A 396 11.74 -23.97 -8.77
CA VAL A 396 11.94 -24.39 -7.39
C VAL A 396 11.15 -25.68 -7.15
N HIS A 397 11.86 -26.79 -6.93
CA HIS A 397 11.25 -28.12 -6.78
C HIS A 397 11.04 -28.53 -5.32
N GLY A 398 11.97 -28.15 -4.44
CA GLY A 398 12.00 -28.49 -3.02
C GLY A 398 11.34 -27.43 -2.12
N ASN A 399 11.57 -27.57 -0.81
CA ASN A 399 11.34 -26.49 0.14
C ASN A 399 12.46 -25.44 -0.02
N LEU A 400 12.11 -24.17 0.10
CA LEU A 400 13.05 -23.05 0.04
C LEU A 400 12.78 -22.12 1.23
N LEU A 401 13.54 -22.26 2.30
CA LEU A 401 13.23 -21.62 3.58
C LEU A 401 14.36 -20.75 4.07
N ALA A 402 14.04 -19.61 4.67
CA ALA A 402 15.03 -18.84 5.41
C ALA A 402 15.55 -19.66 6.61
N GLN A 403 16.86 -19.67 6.80
CA GLN A 403 17.49 -20.39 7.90
C GLN A 403 17.17 -19.74 9.24
N GLY A 404 16.95 -20.56 10.28
CA GLY A 404 16.65 -20.09 11.64
C GLY A 404 15.18 -19.74 11.86
N THR A 405 14.90 -18.90 12.86
CA THR A 405 13.55 -18.47 13.27
C THR A 405 13.51 -16.96 13.46
N TYR A 406 12.40 -16.32 13.10
CA TYR A 406 12.21 -14.89 13.31
C TYR A 406 12.23 -14.51 14.80
N PRO A 407 12.82 -13.37 15.23
CA PRO A 407 13.47 -12.32 14.42
C PRO A 407 14.99 -12.48 14.26
N ALA A 408 15.61 -13.46 14.91
CA ALA A 408 17.08 -13.61 14.92
C ALA A 408 17.64 -14.24 13.63
N GLY A 409 16.80 -15.02 12.95
CA GLY A 409 16.95 -15.51 11.58
C GLY A 409 15.57 -15.52 10.94
N GLY A 410 15.31 -16.47 10.03
CA GLY A 410 14.02 -16.51 9.32
C GLY A 410 13.84 -15.32 8.38
N PHE A 411 12.70 -15.27 7.71
CA PHE A 411 12.34 -14.26 6.72
C PHE A 411 11.55 -13.10 7.39
N PRO A 412 11.79 -11.82 7.05
CA PRO A 412 12.72 -11.31 6.04
C PRO A 412 14.12 -10.97 6.56
N THR A 413 14.52 -11.38 7.77
CA THR A 413 15.89 -11.13 8.31
C THR A 413 16.97 -11.77 7.42
N ASN A 414 16.76 -13.04 7.07
CA ASN A 414 17.38 -13.70 5.93
C ASN A 414 16.38 -13.57 4.77
N SER A 415 16.80 -12.96 3.68
CA SER A 415 15.92 -12.64 2.54
C SER A 415 16.53 -13.11 1.24
N LEU A 416 15.73 -13.84 0.46
CA LEU A 416 16.10 -14.32 -0.87
C LEU A 416 15.10 -13.81 -1.90
N GLY A 417 15.58 -12.99 -2.82
CA GLY A 417 14.86 -12.56 -4.00
C GLY A 417 15.11 -13.47 -5.19
N LEU A 418 14.06 -13.80 -5.95
CA LEU A 418 14.15 -14.48 -7.24
C LEU A 418 13.59 -13.55 -8.30
N ILE A 419 14.40 -13.24 -9.32
CA ILE A 419 14.08 -12.31 -10.41
C ILE A 419 14.29 -13.04 -11.73
N THR A 420 13.24 -13.20 -12.52
CA THR A 420 13.27 -14.03 -13.74
C THR A 420 12.26 -13.57 -14.79
N GLY A 421 12.32 -14.13 -16.00
CA GLY A 421 11.24 -14.00 -16.98
C GLY A 421 10.01 -14.80 -16.53
N ASP A 422 10.21 -16.10 -16.33
CA ASP A 422 9.18 -17.03 -15.84
C ASP A 422 9.65 -17.72 -14.55
N LEU A 423 8.75 -17.91 -13.60
CA LEU A 423 9.02 -18.60 -12.34
C LEU A 423 8.07 -19.78 -12.14
N TYR A 424 8.63 -20.93 -11.80
CA TYR A 424 7.90 -22.17 -11.56
C TYR A 424 8.15 -22.64 -10.12
N LEU A 425 7.09 -22.73 -9.34
CA LEU A 425 7.13 -23.13 -7.94
C LEU A 425 6.37 -24.45 -7.77
N ALA A 426 7.10 -25.49 -7.39
CA ALA A 426 6.57 -26.83 -7.14
C ALA A 426 5.74 -27.41 -8.31
N THR A 427 6.06 -27.10 -9.56
CA THR A 427 5.34 -27.64 -10.73
C THR A 427 5.52 -29.16 -10.80
N GLY A 428 4.43 -29.91 -10.68
CA GLY A 428 4.48 -31.37 -10.56
C GLY A 428 4.71 -31.90 -9.14
N GLU A 429 4.98 -31.06 -8.14
CA GLU A 429 5.23 -31.42 -6.74
C GLU A 429 4.19 -30.79 -5.80
N SER A 430 4.07 -31.28 -4.56
CA SER A 430 3.05 -30.80 -3.60
C SER A 430 3.60 -30.72 -2.18
N GLN A 431 2.95 -29.94 -1.31
CA GLN A 431 3.32 -29.82 0.11
C GLN A 431 4.72 -29.22 0.30
N ARG A 432 5.07 -28.25 -0.56
CA ARG A 432 6.31 -27.48 -0.41
C ARG A 432 6.08 -26.29 0.51
N LEU A 433 7.09 -25.97 1.30
CA LEU A 433 7.16 -24.76 2.13
C LEU A 433 8.19 -23.80 1.54
N MET A 434 7.78 -22.55 1.33
CA MET A 434 8.66 -21.55 0.75
C MET A 434 8.56 -20.22 1.51
N THR A 435 9.71 -19.56 1.71
CA THR A 435 9.78 -18.14 2.08
C THR A 435 10.59 -17.40 1.03
N GLY A 436 10.19 -16.21 0.60
CA GLY A 436 10.99 -15.43 -0.33
C GLY A 436 10.28 -14.27 -1.01
N VAL A 437 11.02 -13.61 -1.89
CA VAL A 437 10.52 -12.49 -2.70
C VAL A 437 10.56 -12.92 -4.16
N PHE A 438 9.39 -12.96 -4.82
CA PHE A 438 9.27 -13.62 -6.11
C PHE A 438 8.81 -12.63 -7.18
N PHE A 439 9.74 -12.27 -8.08
CA PHE A 439 9.46 -11.48 -9.26
C PHE A 439 9.58 -12.34 -10.52
N ALA A 440 8.56 -12.30 -11.37
CA ALA A 440 8.66 -12.79 -12.73
C ALA A 440 8.09 -11.74 -13.69
N GLU A 441 8.83 -11.40 -14.75
CA GLU A 441 8.34 -10.43 -15.74
C GLU A 441 7.04 -10.92 -16.38
N ASN A 442 6.97 -12.21 -16.74
CA ASN A 442 5.86 -12.73 -17.54
C ASN A 442 4.85 -13.48 -16.67
N GLN A 443 5.29 -14.52 -15.96
CA GLN A 443 4.39 -15.39 -15.21
C GLN A 443 5.02 -16.07 -13.99
N ILE A 444 4.21 -16.23 -12.96
CA ILE A 444 4.49 -17.14 -11.83
C ILE A 444 3.50 -18.30 -11.91
N ILE A 445 4.04 -19.51 -11.96
CA ILE A 445 3.26 -20.75 -11.91
C ILE A 445 3.50 -21.42 -10.56
N SER A 446 2.45 -21.66 -9.80
CA SER A 446 2.52 -22.40 -8.54
C SER A 446 1.44 -23.46 -8.52
N GLU A 447 1.83 -24.73 -8.54
CA GLU A 447 0.88 -25.84 -8.55
C GLU A 447 0.70 -26.46 -7.17
N LYS A 448 -0.44 -27.13 -7.01
CA LYS A 448 -0.80 -27.98 -5.88
C LYS A 448 -0.75 -27.28 -4.51
N GLN A 449 -0.79 -28.08 -3.44
CA GLN A 449 -0.84 -27.63 -2.04
C GLN A 449 0.54 -27.12 -1.59
N THR A 450 1.00 -26.02 -2.16
CA THR A 450 2.25 -25.34 -1.78
C THR A 450 1.93 -24.16 -0.88
N GLU A 451 2.74 -23.96 0.15
CA GLU A 451 2.53 -22.98 1.22
C GLU A 451 3.69 -21.98 1.18
N ILE A 452 3.42 -20.75 0.76
CA ILE A 452 4.42 -19.71 0.50
C ILE A 452 4.19 -18.53 1.44
N ALA A 453 5.22 -18.06 2.14
CA ALA A 453 5.20 -16.76 2.82
C ALA A 453 6.12 -15.77 2.11
N GLY A 454 5.59 -14.60 1.76
CA GLY A 454 6.27 -13.60 0.97
C GLY A 454 5.33 -12.89 0.01
N THR A 455 5.89 -12.41 -1.10
CA THR A 455 5.13 -11.67 -2.11
C THR A 455 5.45 -12.14 -3.51
N PHE A 456 4.39 -12.22 -4.31
CA PHE A 456 4.41 -12.51 -5.73
C PHE A 456 4.17 -11.23 -6.54
N VAL A 457 5.09 -10.91 -7.45
CA VAL A 457 4.96 -9.80 -8.40
C VAL A 457 5.17 -10.34 -9.81
N SER A 458 4.12 -10.29 -10.63
CA SER A 458 4.16 -10.80 -12.01
C SER A 458 3.03 -10.25 -12.87
N ASN A 459 3.21 -10.25 -14.19
CA ASN A 459 2.14 -9.89 -15.11
C ASN A 459 0.99 -10.91 -15.11
N TYR A 460 1.27 -12.19 -14.93
CA TYR A 460 0.28 -13.27 -14.93
C TYR A 460 0.59 -14.33 -13.86
N PHE A 461 -0.47 -14.99 -13.37
CA PHE A 461 -0.39 -16.07 -12.40
C PHE A 461 -1.17 -17.29 -12.87
N ASP A 462 -0.50 -18.44 -12.88
CA ASP A 462 -1.15 -19.74 -12.99
C ASP A 462 -0.99 -20.52 -11.68
N LEU A 463 -2.02 -20.44 -10.84
CA LEU A 463 -2.08 -21.13 -9.56
C LEU A 463 -2.69 -22.54 -9.68
N GLY A 464 -2.80 -23.03 -10.92
CA GLY A 464 -2.98 -24.43 -11.29
C GLY A 464 -4.18 -25.15 -10.67
N SER A 465 -4.01 -26.47 -10.52
CA SER A 465 -4.98 -27.36 -9.88
C SER A 465 -4.50 -27.72 -8.46
N GLN A 466 -5.41 -27.64 -7.48
CA GLN A 466 -5.21 -27.93 -6.04
C GLN A 466 -4.60 -26.81 -5.17
N VAL A 467 -5.21 -25.61 -5.18
CA VAL A 467 -5.23 -24.58 -4.12
C VAL A 467 -3.93 -24.40 -3.31
N PRO A 468 -2.90 -23.74 -3.88
CA PRO A 468 -1.76 -23.23 -3.11
C PRO A 468 -2.21 -22.14 -2.13
N ARG A 469 -1.35 -21.83 -1.15
CA ARG A 469 -1.55 -20.73 -0.21
C ARG A 469 -0.38 -19.77 -0.22
N VAL A 470 -0.69 -18.47 -0.26
CA VAL A 470 0.29 -17.40 -0.26
C VAL A 470 -0.01 -16.48 0.91
N TYR A 471 0.96 -16.25 1.79
CA TYR A 471 0.86 -15.44 3.00
C TYR A 471 1.73 -14.20 2.88
N GLN A 472 1.11 -13.02 2.90
CA GLN A 472 1.84 -11.75 2.90
C GLN A 472 2.71 -11.65 4.17
N VAL A 473 3.91 -11.10 4.03
CA VAL A 473 4.77 -10.72 5.15
C VAL A 473 4.88 -9.19 5.13
N PRO A 474 4.08 -8.44 5.93
CA PRO A 474 3.99 -6.98 5.80
C PRO A 474 5.34 -6.25 5.96
N GLU A 475 6.21 -6.75 6.84
CA GLU A 475 7.55 -6.18 7.05
C GLU A 475 8.47 -6.30 5.83
N LEU A 476 8.11 -7.11 4.82
CA LEU A 476 8.94 -7.32 3.63
C LEU A 476 9.17 -6.02 2.84
N ALA A 477 8.15 -5.17 2.71
CA ALA A 477 8.23 -3.96 1.89
C ALA A 477 9.32 -2.96 2.36
N THR A 478 9.82 -3.11 3.59
CA THR A 478 10.92 -2.31 4.16
C THR A 478 12.19 -3.12 4.41
N ASN A 479 12.20 -4.41 4.05
CA ASN A 479 13.30 -5.36 4.26
C ASN A 479 13.58 -6.18 2.99
N LEU A 480 13.47 -5.54 1.81
CA LEU A 480 13.70 -6.19 0.53
C LEU A 480 15.17 -6.55 0.33
N PRO A 481 15.45 -7.68 -0.34
CA PRO A 481 16.80 -7.98 -0.75
C PRO A 481 17.29 -7.01 -1.85
N PRO A 482 18.61 -6.78 -1.95
CA PRO A 482 19.18 -5.91 -2.97
C PRO A 482 18.72 -6.29 -4.39
N GLY A 483 18.48 -5.29 -5.23
CA GLY A 483 18.13 -5.50 -6.64
C GLY A 483 16.66 -5.84 -6.93
N MET A 484 15.77 -5.99 -5.93
CA MET A 484 14.34 -6.16 -6.23
C MET A 484 13.77 -4.96 -6.99
N VAL A 485 13.01 -5.19 -8.05
CA VAL A 485 12.34 -4.13 -8.83
C VAL A 485 11.39 -3.31 -7.95
N ALA A 486 11.20 -2.02 -8.23
CA ALA A 486 10.33 -1.13 -7.43
C ALA A 486 10.59 -1.21 -5.92
N SER A 487 11.87 -1.29 -5.52
CA SER A 487 12.30 -1.33 -4.11
C SER A 487 12.05 -0.01 -3.37
N SER A 488 11.92 1.10 -4.08
CA SER A 488 11.56 2.40 -3.49
C SER A 488 10.08 2.41 -3.10
N PRO A 489 9.73 2.82 -1.86
CA PRO A 489 8.35 2.84 -1.42
C PRO A 489 7.56 3.93 -2.16
N VAL A 490 6.34 3.59 -2.57
CA VAL A 490 5.37 4.57 -3.07
C VAL A 490 4.40 4.86 -1.94
N TRP A 491 4.34 6.11 -1.49
CA TRP A 491 3.48 6.51 -0.39
C TRP A 491 2.19 7.18 -0.88
N ASP A 492 1.07 6.80 -0.28
CA ASP A 492 -0.19 7.53 -0.35
C ASP A 492 -0.68 7.94 1.03
N LEU A 493 -1.42 9.04 1.12
CA LEU A 493 -1.91 9.60 2.37
C LEU A 493 -3.42 9.50 2.43
N VAL A 494 -3.93 8.82 3.44
CA VAL A 494 -5.37 8.66 3.65
C VAL A 494 -5.79 9.45 4.88
N ILE A 495 -6.81 10.30 4.71
CA ILE A 495 -7.48 10.98 5.82
C ILE A 495 -8.56 10.04 6.36
N THR A 496 -8.37 9.54 7.58
CA THR A 496 -9.29 8.58 8.21
C THR A 496 -10.27 9.26 9.17
N GLN A 497 -9.96 10.48 9.63
CA GLN A 497 -10.87 11.31 10.43
C GLN A 497 -10.78 12.77 10.01
N TRP A 498 -11.91 13.46 9.98
CA TRP A 498 -12.00 14.89 9.70
C TRP A 498 -12.94 15.56 10.69
N ASN A 499 -12.46 16.62 11.34
CA ASN A 499 -13.21 17.42 12.29
C ASN A 499 -13.03 18.90 11.98
N GLU A 500 -14.13 19.64 11.99
CA GLU A 500 -14.12 21.09 11.89
C GLU A 500 -14.60 21.71 13.19
N SER A 501 -13.95 22.80 13.59
CA SER A 501 -14.37 23.62 14.71
C SER A 501 -14.34 25.11 14.36
N THR A 502 -15.26 25.84 14.98
CA THR A 502 -15.36 27.30 14.89
C THR A 502 -14.97 27.92 16.22
N SER A 503 -14.10 28.92 16.20
CA SER A 503 -13.75 29.76 17.34
C SER A 503 -14.15 31.21 17.13
#